data_AF-A0A3B9NE77-F1
#
_entry.id   AF-A0A3B9NE77-F1
#
_cell.length_a   1.000
_cell.length_b   1.000
_cell.length_c   1.000
_cell.angle_alpha   90.00
_cell.angle_beta   90.00
_cell.angle_gamma   90.00
#
_symmetry.space_group_name_H-M   'P 1'
#
loop_
_entity.id
_entity.type
_entity.pdbx_description
1 polymer ?
#
loop_
_entity_poly.entity_id
_entity_poly.type
_entity_poly.pdbx_seq_one_letter_code
_entity_poly.pdbx_strand_id
1 'polypeptide(L)'
;MAISVIQRYLENSHRSYEEGRVLFEKFASSKVLISFFRSGSSPLHFNRLLEELKKLAQEDRPSDVKVASNTVEKSIIAPLESFDIPAKAALNDDYFLFPEKIKEVVRKKNMHYRRSQQLFIEIGFTDDPDKRLAMAETLLNDHEQVNACWAVIDEYKQSGKILVEKAKSIQEEINDLPLDKLLAHLKNIPPNISKDKKKLETLADGHQKAKVLSRYQLNQIKLDLVKKRLEVLNG
;
A
#
# COMPACT_ATOMS: atom_id res chain seq x y z
N MET A 1 27.80 15.34 30.98
CA MET A 1 26.45 14.86 31.40
C MET A 1 25.98 13.60 30.67
N ALA A 2 26.46 13.31 29.45
CA ALA A 2 26.10 12.08 28.71
C ALA A 2 26.54 10.77 29.41
N ILE A 3 27.78 10.75 29.90
CA ILE A 3 28.45 9.56 30.46
C ILE A 3 27.81 9.07 31.76
N SER A 4 27.37 9.98 32.64
CA SER A 4 26.79 9.63 33.95
C SER A 4 25.48 8.85 33.84
N VAL A 5 24.74 9.03 32.75
CA VAL A 5 23.45 8.35 32.53
C VAL A 5 23.68 6.94 31.99
N ILE A 6 24.63 6.77 31.05
CA ILE A 6 25.01 5.45 30.52
C ILE A 6 25.66 4.60 31.62
N GLN A 7 26.57 5.17 32.41
CA GLN A 7 27.23 4.45 33.51
C GLN A 7 26.24 4.00 34.58
N ARG A 8 25.32 4.89 35.00
CA ARG A 8 24.25 4.55 35.95
C ARG A 8 23.36 3.40 35.44
N TYR A 9 23.06 3.38 34.15
CA TYR A 9 22.33 2.28 33.52
C TYR A 9 23.14 0.97 33.52
N LEU A 10 24.43 1.03 33.22
CA LEU A 10 25.34 -0.13 33.21
C LEU A 10 25.65 -0.69 34.61
N GLU A 11 25.45 0.08 35.68
CA GLU A 11 25.66 -0.35 37.07
C GLU A 11 24.40 -0.97 37.70
N ASN A 12 23.22 -0.76 37.09
CA ASN A 12 21.96 -1.27 37.62
C ASN A 12 21.86 -2.81 37.51
N SER A 13 21.28 -3.48 38.51
CA SER A 13 21.11 -4.94 38.55
C SER A 13 19.95 -5.44 37.69
N HIS A 14 18.93 -4.60 37.50
CA HIS A 14 17.77 -4.88 36.63
C HIS A 14 17.76 -3.90 35.45
N ARG A 15 18.39 -4.27 34.35
CA ARG A 15 18.51 -3.45 33.15
C ARG A 15 17.40 -3.77 32.16
N SER A 16 16.65 -2.75 31.75
CA SER A 16 15.66 -2.87 30.66
C SER A 16 16.33 -2.68 29.30
N TYR A 17 16.04 -3.56 28.34
CA TYR A 17 16.54 -3.46 26.96
C TYR A 17 16.13 -2.12 26.31
N GLU A 18 14.87 -1.72 26.46
CA GLU A 18 14.35 -0.50 25.85
C GLU A 18 15.03 0.76 26.36
N GLU A 19 15.33 0.82 27.66
CA GLU A 19 16.04 1.94 28.26
C GLU A 19 17.47 2.06 27.70
N GLY A 20 18.18 0.93 27.56
CA GLY A 20 19.51 0.90 26.96
C GLY A 20 19.50 1.31 25.49
N ARG A 21 18.48 0.90 24.73
CA ARG A 21 18.32 1.27 23.31
C ARG A 21 18.13 2.77 23.15
N VAL A 22 17.27 3.38 23.97
CA VAL A 22 17.05 4.84 23.95
C VAL A 22 18.32 5.60 24.31
N LEU A 23 19.10 5.10 25.27
CA LEU A 23 20.40 5.70 25.61
C LEU A 23 21.38 5.59 24.44
N PHE A 24 21.46 4.43 23.80
CA PHE A 24 22.32 4.22 22.64
C PHE A 24 21.95 5.14 21.48
N GLU A 25 20.67 5.27 21.14
CA GLU A 25 20.21 6.16 20.07
C GLU A 25 20.50 7.65 20.31
N LYS A 26 20.59 8.07 21.58
CA LYS A 26 20.90 9.46 21.94
C LYS A 26 22.37 9.80 21.82
N PHE A 27 23.26 8.83 22.03
CA PHE A 27 24.71 9.08 22.16
C PHE A 27 25.56 8.41 21.07
N ALA A 28 25.01 7.44 20.32
CA ALA A 28 25.69 6.78 19.21
C ALA A 28 25.49 7.52 17.88
N SER A 29 26.52 7.51 17.04
CA SER A 29 26.46 8.03 15.66
C SER A 29 26.12 6.96 14.61
N SER A 30 26.16 5.67 14.97
CA SER A 30 25.99 4.56 14.02
C SER A 30 24.53 4.26 13.71
N LYS A 31 24.06 4.72 12.53
CA LYS A 31 22.70 4.46 12.02
C LYS A 31 22.40 2.97 11.81
N VAL A 32 23.42 2.17 11.48
CA VAL A 32 23.28 0.72 11.25
C VAL A 32 23.00 0.00 12.57
N LEU A 33 23.75 0.31 13.63
CA LEU A 33 23.53 -0.28 14.95
C LEU A 33 22.21 0.18 15.57
N ILE A 34 21.82 1.44 15.36
CA ILE A 34 20.50 1.93 15.76
C ILE A 34 19.38 1.11 15.08
N SER A 35 19.48 0.85 13.78
CA SER A 35 18.52 0.01 13.07
C SER A 35 18.50 -1.43 13.58
N PHE A 36 19.68 -2.00 13.88
CA PHE A 36 19.83 -3.36 14.40
C PHE A 36 19.19 -3.50 15.80
N PHE A 37 19.35 -2.52 16.68
CA PHE A 37 18.72 -2.59 18.01
C PHE A 37 17.21 -2.32 17.99
N ARG A 38 16.69 -1.70 16.92
CA ARG A 38 15.23 -1.54 16.69
C ARG A 38 14.56 -2.81 16.17
N SER A 39 15.30 -3.71 15.52
CA SER A 39 14.71 -4.91 14.89
C SER A 39 14.33 -6.03 15.86
N GLY A 40 14.82 -6.02 17.11
CA GLY A 40 14.43 -7.01 18.10
C GLY A 40 15.15 -6.89 19.44
N SER A 41 14.66 -7.61 20.44
CA SER A 41 15.14 -7.58 21.84
C SER A 41 15.67 -8.94 22.33
N SER A 42 16.17 -9.77 21.41
CA SER A 42 16.69 -11.10 21.78
C SER A 42 17.94 -11.01 22.68
N PRO A 43 18.34 -12.08 23.40
CA PRO A 43 19.53 -12.07 24.25
C PRO A 43 20.81 -11.64 23.52
N LEU A 44 20.92 -11.97 22.22
CA LEU A 44 22.02 -11.53 21.36
C LEU A 44 22.01 -10.00 21.18
N HIS A 45 20.85 -9.42 20.90
CA HIS A 45 20.70 -7.96 20.76
C HIS A 45 21.04 -7.26 22.08
N PHE A 46 20.58 -7.80 23.20
CA PHE A 46 20.83 -7.21 24.51
C PHE A 46 22.31 -7.26 24.91
N ASN A 47 22.97 -8.40 24.73
CA ASN A 47 24.41 -8.51 24.99
C ASN A 47 25.22 -7.56 24.10
N ARG A 48 24.87 -7.46 22.82
CA ARG A 48 25.53 -6.54 21.89
C ARG A 48 25.29 -5.08 22.23
N LEU A 49 24.07 -4.72 22.63
CA LEU A 49 23.73 -3.38 23.10
C LEU A 49 24.57 -2.97 24.32
N LEU A 50 24.75 -3.89 25.28
CA LEU A 50 25.58 -3.65 26.46
C LEU A 50 27.06 -3.46 26.13
N GLU A 51 27.59 -4.20 25.15
CA GLU A 51 28.97 -4.01 24.66
C GLU A 51 29.16 -2.61 24.04
N GLU A 52 28.23 -2.20 23.19
CA GLU A 52 28.32 -0.91 22.50
C GLU A 52 28.09 0.28 23.46
N LEU A 53 27.20 0.14 24.45
CA LEU A 53 27.06 1.14 25.53
C LEU A 53 28.31 1.23 26.41
N LYS A 54 29.01 0.12 26.65
CA LYS A 54 30.32 0.13 27.36
C LYS A 54 31.39 0.87 26.56
N LYS A 55 31.42 0.69 25.23
CA LYS A 55 32.35 1.43 24.36
C LYS A 55 32.07 2.92 24.39
N LEU A 56 30.80 3.33 24.27
CA LEU A 56 30.41 4.74 24.39
C LEU A 56 30.74 5.34 25.76
N ALA A 57 30.65 4.55 26.83
CA ALA A 57 31.07 4.98 28.15
C ALA A 57 32.61 5.10 28.32
N GLN A 58 33.39 4.52 27.40
CA GLN A 58 34.86 4.50 27.40
C GLN A 58 35.49 5.49 26.39
N GLU A 59 34.79 5.84 25.31
CA GLU A 59 35.29 6.71 24.24
C GLU A 59 35.50 8.18 24.67
N ASP A 60 34.84 8.66 25.73
CA ASP A 60 35.02 10.01 26.29
C ASP A 60 35.96 10.05 27.53
N ARG A 61 37.18 9.50 27.43
CA ARG A 61 38.31 9.96 28.28
C ARG A 61 38.93 11.20 27.64
N PRO A 62 39.23 12.26 28.42
CA PRO A 62 39.46 13.59 27.89
C PRO A 62 40.78 13.60 27.11
N SER A 63 40.69 13.77 25.79
CA SER A 63 41.80 14.30 25.02
C SER A 63 41.49 15.76 24.73
N ASP A 64 42.46 16.61 25.05
CA ASP A 64 42.42 18.06 24.99
C ASP A 64 41.83 18.58 23.67
N VAL A 65 40.57 19.02 23.71
CA VAL A 65 40.03 19.88 22.66
C VAL A 65 39.79 21.24 23.28
N LYS A 66 40.76 22.11 23.00
CA LYS A 66 40.76 23.55 23.29
C LYS A 66 39.38 24.14 23.09
N VAL A 67 38.85 24.73 24.16
CA VAL A 67 37.71 25.65 24.10
C VAL A 67 38.19 26.87 23.32
N ALA A 68 38.05 26.84 22.00
CA ALA A 68 38.01 28.04 21.19
C ALA A 68 36.61 28.63 21.39
N SER A 69 36.57 29.72 22.15
CA SER A 69 35.41 30.60 22.27
C SER A 69 35.11 31.22 20.90
N ASN A 70 34.44 30.46 20.03
CA ASN A 70 33.83 31.01 18.83
C ASN A 70 32.43 31.48 19.19
N THR A 71 32.35 32.80 19.32
CA THR A 71 31.16 33.62 19.16
C THR A 71 30.14 32.95 18.24
N VAL A 72 28.91 32.81 18.74
CA VAL A 72 27.74 32.36 18.00
C VAL A 72 27.42 33.42 16.93
N GLU A 73 28.12 33.38 15.80
CA GLU A 73 27.48 33.79 14.55
C GLU A 73 26.45 32.71 14.27
N LYS A 74 25.17 33.05 14.47
CA LYS A 74 24.06 32.25 13.93
C LYS A 74 24.40 32.05 12.46
N SER A 75 24.81 30.84 12.08
CA SER A 75 24.95 30.50 10.67
C SER A 75 23.60 30.80 10.06
N ILE A 76 23.55 31.81 9.20
CA ILE A 76 22.42 32.01 8.31
C ILE A 76 22.52 30.81 7.38
N ILE A 77 21.84 29.74 7.77
CA ILE A 77 21.64 28.56 6.93
C ILE A 77 21.00 29.15 5.68
N ALA A 78 21.72 29.12 4.55
CA ALA A 78 21.12 29.44 3.28
C ALA A 78 19.87 28.55 3.20
N PRO A 79 18.66 29.12 3.05
CA PRO A 79 17.46 28.32 3.02
C PRO A 79 17.69 27.27 1.94
N LEU A 80 17.67 26.00 2.36
CA LEU A 80 17.69 24.89 1.43
C LEU A 80 16.70 25.24 0.33
N GLU A 81 17.17 25.28 -0.93
CA GLU A 81 16.23 25.25 -2.04
C GLU A 81 15.27 24.14 -1.70
N SER A 82 14.00 24.51 -1.49
CA SER A 82 12.96 23.54 -1.28
C SER A 82 12.98 22.71 -2.54
N PHE A 83 13.61 21.55 -2.46
CA PHE A 83 13.18 20.45 -3.27
C PHE A 83 11.72 20.32 -2.87
N ASP A 84 10.86 20.85 -3.72
CA ASP A 84 9.45 20.50 -3.77
C ASP A 84 9.43 19.01 -4.06
N ILE A 85 9.77 18.21 -3.04
CA ILE A 85 9.22 16.88 -2.88
C ILE A 85 7.74 17.23 -2.85
N PRO A 86 6.97 16.96 -3.92
CA PRO A 86 5.56 17.32 -3.92
C PRO A 86 5.03 16.72 -2.64
N ALA A 87 4.62 17.59 -1.71
CA ALA A 87 4.15 17.19 -0.40
C ALA A 87 3.20 16.06 -0.70
N LYS A 88 3.55 14.81 -0.29
CA LYS A 88 2.79 13.60 -0.63
C LYS A 88 1.35 14.02 -0.51
N ALA A 89 0.68 14.18 -1.67
CA ALA A 89 -0.58 14.91 -1.73
C ALA A 89 -1.37 14.36 -0.58
N ALA A 90 -1.74 15.22 0.39
CA ALA A 90 -2.45 14.78 1.57
C ALA A 90 -3.47 13.79 1.04
N LEU A 91 -3.32 12.51 1.41
CA LEU A 91 -4.20 11.46 0.92
C LEU A 91 -5.55 11.96 1.39
N ASN A 92 -6.28 12.63 0.49
CA ASN A 92 -7.63 13.04 0.71
C ASN A 92 -8.32 11.70 0.79
N ASP A 93 -8.38 11.21 2.03
CA ASP A 93 -8.93 9.93 2.37
C ASP A 93 -10.42 10.18 2.30
N ASP A 94 -10.91 10.22 1.05
CA ASP A 94 -12.31 10.36 0.65
C ASP A 94 -13.17 9.26 1.29
N TYR A 95 -12.54 8.30 2.00
CA TYR A 95 -13.14 7.25 2.78
C TYR A 95 -14.35 7.71 3.60
N PHE A 96 -14.25 8.84 4.32
CA PHE A 96 -15.38 9.32 5.13
C PHE A 96 -16.55 9.82 4.27
N LEU A 97 -16.26 10.39 3.10
CA LEU A 97 -17.22 10.91 2.13
C LEU A 97 -17.85 9.81 1.26
N PHE A 98 -17.26 8.62 1.23
CA PHE A 98 -17.78 7.51 0.45
C PHE A 98 -19.13 6.99 0.97
N PRO A 99 -20.04 6.61 0.05
CA PRO A 99 -21.22 5.81 0.38
C PRO A 99 -20.81 4.49 1.02
N GLU A 100 -21.69 3.94 1.86
CA GLU A 100 -21.39 2.73 2.64
C GLU A 100 -20.97 1.54 1.77
N LYS A 101 -21.58 1.40 0.58
CA LYS A 101 -21.20 0.36 -0.39
C LYS A 101 -19.75 0.48 -0.89
N ILE A 102 -19.22 1.69 -1.04
CA ILE A 102 -17.81 1.89 -1.43
C ILE A 102 -16.90 1.68 -0.22
N LYS A 103 -17.35 2.05 1.00
CA LYS A 103 -16.63 1.72 2.24
C LYS A 103 -16.49 0.20 2.40
N GLU A 104 -17.51 -0.58 2.08
CA GLU A 104 -17.42 -2.05 2.03
C GLU A 104 -16.38 -2.55 1.03
N VAL A 105 -16.31 -1.97 -0.17
CA VAL A 105 -15.27 -2.30 -1.17
C VAL A 105 -13.87 -1.98 -0.63
N VAL A 106 -13.70 -0.84 0.04
CA VAL A 106 -12.43 -0.47 0.70
C VAL A 106 -12.07 -1.46 1.82
N ARG A 107 -13.04 -1.89 2.63
CA ARG A 107 -12.83 -2.90 3.67
C ARG A 107 -12.40 -4.24 3.07
N LYS A 108 -13.06 -4.70 2.00
CA LYS A 108 -12.69 -5.92 1.26
C LYS A 108 -11.29 -5.83 0.68
N LYS A 109 -10.95 -4.70 0.03
CA LYS A 109 -9.60 -4.43 -0.46
C LYS A 109 -8.56 -4.58 0.66
N ASN A 110 -8.79 -3.94 1.80
CA ASN A 110 -7.87 -3.98 2.93
C ASN A 110 -7.77 -5.38 3.54
N MET A 111 -8.86 -6.16 3.55
CA MET A 111 -8.86 -7.55 3.98
C MET A 111 -7.97 -8.41 3.06
N HIS A 112 -8.19 -8.39 1.75
CA HIS A 112 -7.37 -9.13 0.77
C HIS A 112 -5.90 -8.70 0.84
N TYR A 113 -5.63 -7.40 0.95
CA TYR A 113 -4.28 -6.89 1.06
C TYR A 113 -3.57 -7.39 2.33
N ARG A 114 -4.23 -7.33 3.51
CA ARG A 114 -3.67 -7.87 4.75
C ARG A 114 -3.42 -9.37 4.66
N ARG A 115 -4.36 -10.13 4.08
CA ARG A 115 -4.21 -11.57 3.87
C ARG A 115 -3.02 -11.89 2.96
N SER A 116 -2.85 -11.14 1.86
CA SER A 116 -1.70 -11.31 0.96
C SER A 116 -0.36 -11.04 1.66
N GLN A 117 -0.29 -10.03 2.53
CA GLN A 117 0.91 -9.74 3.31
C GLN A 117 1.23 -10.85 4.30
N GLN A 118 0.23 -11.42 4.96
CA GLN A 118 0.40 -12.56 5.86
C GLN A 118 0.89 -13.79 5.10
N LEU A 119 0.23 -14.13 3.98
CA LEU A 119 0.65 -15.25 3.13
C LEU A 119 2.08 -15.08 2.61
N PHE A 120 2.48 -13.86 2.22
CA PHE A 120 3.84 -13.58 1.77
C PHE A 120 4.88 -13.92 2.85
N ILE A 121 4.59 -13.56 4.10
CA ILE A 121 5.44 -13.89 5.24
C ILE A 121 5.46 -15.40 5.48
N GLU A 122 4.28 -16.03 5.54
CA GLU A 122 4.14 -17.46 5.86
C GLU A 122 4.75 -18.39 4.80
N ILE A 123 4.71 -18.00 3.52
CA ILE A 123 5.39 -18.70 2.42
C ILE A 123 6.89 -18.84 2.70
N GLY A 124 7.51 -17.82 3.29
CA GLY A 124 8.93 -17.82 3.65
C GLY A 124 9.30 -18.81 4.78
N PHE A 125 8.31 -19.28 5.55
CA PHE A 125 8.49 -20.21 6.66
C PHE A 125 7.91 -21.61 6.41
N THR A 126 7.30 -21.84 5.24
CA THR A 126 6.62 -23.10 4.93
C THR A 126 7.55 -24.03 4.17
N ASP A 127 8.01 -25.12 4.79
CA ASP A 127 8.95 -26.09 4.18
C ASP A 127 8.29 -26.98 3.11
N ASP A 128 7.00 -27.26 3.25
CA ASP A 128 6.22 -28.12 2.37
C ASP A 128 5.95 -27.44 1.01
N PRO A 129 6.47 -27.98 -0.10
CA PRO A 129 6.39 -27.34 -1.41
C PRO A 129 4.96 -27.24 -1.95
N ASP A 130 4.12 -28.23 -1.71
CA ASP A 130 2.74 -28.25 -2.22
C ASP A 130 1.88 -27.21 -1.48
N LYS A 131 2.08 -27.09 -0.16
CA LYS A 131 1.45 -26.03 0.63
C LYS A 131 1.96 -24.65 0.22
N ARG A 132 3.26 -24.51 -0.01
CA ARG A 132 3.85 -23.24 -0.46
C ARG A 132 3.27 -22.79 -1.80
N LEU A 133 3.05 -23.72 -2.73
CA LEU A 133 2.41 -23.45 -4.02
C LEU A 133 0.96 -22.97 -3.82
N ALA A 134 0.15 -23.69 -3.04
CA ALA A 134 -1.24 -23.30 -2.76
C ALA A 134 -1.34 -21.91 -2.09
N MET A 135 -0.40 -21.58 -1.22
CA MET A 135 -0.31 -20.26 -0.59
C MET A 135 0.06 -19.17 -1.60
N ALA A 136 1.00 -19.46 -2.51
CA ALA A 136 1.39 -18.53 -3.57
C ALA A 136 0.23 -18.28 -4.56
N GLU A 137 -0.53 -19.30 -4.94
CA GLU A 137 -1.74 -19.16 -5.76
C GLU A 137 -2.80 -18.29 -5.06
N THR A 138 -3.00 -18.51 -3.75
CA THR A 138 -3.94 -17.72 -2.95
C THR A 138 -3.50 -16.25 -2.87
N LEU A 139 -2.19 -16.01 -2.72
CA LEU A 139 -1.61 -14.67 -2.72
C LEU A 139 -1.84 -13.96 -4.06
N LEU A 140 -1.63 -14.64 -5.19
CA LEU A 140 -1.89 -14.09 -6.52
C LEU A 140 -3.36 -13.72 -6.69
N ASN A 141 -4.27 -14.61 -6.31
CA ASN A 141 -5.71 -14.33 -6.34
C ASN A 141 -6.06 -13.13 -5.44
N ASP A 142 -5.47 -12.99 -4.25
CA ASP A 142 -5.68 -11.81 -3.40
C ASP A 142 -5.26 -10.51 -4.08
N HIS A 143 -4.15 -10.50 -4.82
CA HIS A 143 -3.73 -9.33 -5.59
C HIS A 143 -4.71 -9.00 -6.72
N GLU A 144 -5.27 -10.01 -7.39
CA GLU A 144 -6.33 -9.81 -8.38
C GLU A 144 -7.58 -9.19 -7.74
N GLN A 145 -8.00 -9.67 -6.57
CA GLN A 145 -9.14 -9.10 -5.84
C GLN A 145 -8.88 -7.66 -5.37
N VAL A 146 -7.66 -7.34 -4.92
CA VAL A 146 -7.26 -5.97 -4.56
C VAL A 146 -7.35 -5.05 -5.79
N ASN A 147 -6.86 -5.49 -6.94
CA ASN A 147 -6.94 -4.73 -8.19
C ASN A 147 -8.39 -4.52 -8.64
N ALA A 148 -9.23 -5.54 -8.52
CA ALA A 148 -10.66 -5.43 -8.80
C ALA A 148 -11.35 -4.40 -7.89
N CYS A 149 -11.02 -4.40 -6.59
CA CYS A 149 -11.56 -3.40 -5.66
C CYS A 149 -11.10 -1.98 -6.00
N TRP A 150 -9.82 -1.80 -6.36
CA TRP A 150 -9.29 -0.51 -6.81
C TRP A 150 -10.03 0.00 -8.05
N ALA A 151 -10.28 -0.85 -9.04
CA ALA A 151 -11.01 -0.46 -10.24
C ALA A 151 -12.41 0.10 -9.91
N VAL A 152 -13.13 -0.50 -8.96
CA VAL A 152 -14.45 -0.01 -8.51
C VAL A 152 -14.34 1.33 -7.77
N ILE A 153 -13.34 1.48 -6.90
CA ILE A 153 -13.11 2.73 -6.14
C ILE A 153 -12.75 3.87 -7.10
N ASP A 154 -11.84 3.63 -8.03
CA ASP A 154 -11.39 4.62 -9.01
C ASP A 154 -12.51 5.04 -9.94
N GLU A 155 -13.35 4.09 -10.37
CA GLU A 155 -14.51 4.40 -11.19
C GLU A 155 -15.57 5.19 -10.40
N TYR A 156 -15.76 4.90 -9.12
CA TYR A 156 -16.63 5.70 -8.25
C TYR A 156 -16.10 7.13 -8.08
N LYS A 157 -14.79 7.30 -7.83
CA LYS A 157 -14.16 8.63 -7.76
C LYS A 157 -14.35 9.43 -9.05
N GLN A 158 -14.35 8.77 -10.20
CA GLN A 158 -14.50 9.41 -11.51
C GLN A 158 -15.96 9.69 -11.92
N SER A 159 -16.90 8.81 -11.55
CA SER A 159 -18.27 8.85 -12.07
C SER A 159 -19.36 9.08 -11.01
N GLY A 160 -19.01 9.00 -9.73
CA GLY A 160 -19.95 9.07 -8.61
C GLY A 160 -20.91 7.88 -8.50
N LYS A 161 -20.73 6.83 -9.32
CA LYS A 161 -21.64 5.67 -9.41
C LYS A 161 -20.83 4.37 -9.37
N ILE A 162 -21.36 3.34 -8.71
CA ILE A 162 -20.68 2.05 -8.53
C ILE A 162 -20.88 1.17 -9.78
N LEU A 163 -19.81 0.62 -10.36
CA LEU A 163 -19.84 -0.31 -11.50
C LEU A 163 -20.82 -1.47 -11.30
N VAL A 164 -20.88 -2.03 -10.09
CA VAL A 164 -21.78 -3.14 -9.73
C VAL A 164 -23.25 -2.72 -9.76
N GLU A 165 -23.57 -1.50 -9.32
CA GLU A 165 -24.93 -0.97 -9.41
C GLU A 165 -25.32 -0.69 -10.86
N LYS A 166 -24.39 -0.15 -11.67
CA LYS A 166 -24.59 -0.02 -13.11
C LYS A 166 -24.82 -1.38 -13.75
N ALA A 167 -24.05 -2.40 -13.40
CA ALA A 167 -24.20 -3.75 -13.95
C ALA A 167 -25.54 -4.40 -13.56
N LYS A 168 -26.01 -4.22 -12.32
CA LYS A 168 -27.36 -4.68 -11.90
C LYS A 168 -28.48 -3.94 -12.65
N SER A 169 -28.39 -2.62 -12.76
CA SER A 169 -29.33 -1.81 -13.55
C SER A 169 -29.34 -2.26 -15.01
N ILE A 170 -28.17 -2.53 -15.60
CA ILE A 170 -28.05 -3.01 -16.97
C ILE A 170 -28.65 -4.42 -17.13
N GLN A 171 -28.52 -5.30 -16.13
CA GLN A 171 -29.15 -6.61 -16.15
C GLN A 171 -30.68 -6.51 -16.18
N GLU A 172 -31.26 -5.66 -15.33
CA GLU A 172 -32.70 -5.39 -15.29
C GLU A 172 -33.17 -4.82 -16.62
N GLU A 173 -32.48 -3.79 -17.14
CA GLU A 173 -32.75 -3.22 -18.46
C GLU A 173 -32.72 -4.28 -19.57
N ILE A 174 -31.72 -5.18 -19.60
CA ILE A 174 -31.60 -6.22 -20.62
C ILE A 174 -32.70 -7.27 -20.50
N ASN A 175 -33.11 -7.62 -19.29
CA ASN A 175 -34.16 -8.62 -19.07
C ASN A 175 -35.51 -8.15 -19.65
N ASP A 176 -35.76 -6.85 -19.58
CA ASP A 176 -36.99 -6.20 -20.06
C ASP A 176 -36.95 -5.83 -21.56
N LEU A 177 -35.79 -5.97 -22.22
CA LEU A 177 -35.66 -5.64 -23.64
C LEU A 177 -36.35 -6.69 -24.55
N PRO A 178 -37.10 -6.24 -25.57
CA PRO A 178 -37.66 -7.13 -26.58
C PRO A 178 -36.57 -7.70 -27.51
N LEU A 179 -36.88 -8.82 -28.18
CA LEU A 179 -35.94 -9.62 -28.97
C LEU A 179 -35.25 -8.83 -30.09
N ASP A 180 -35.98 -7.96 -30.78
CA ASP A 180 -35.46 -7.08 -31.84
C ASP A 180 -34.36 -6.14 -31.31
N LYS A 181 -34.54 -5.59 -30.10
CA LYS A 181 -33.55 -4.74 -29.44
C LYS A 181 -32.34 -5.55 -28.95
N LEU A 182 -32.54 -6.76 -28.46
CA LEU A 182 -31.44 -7.66 -28.09
C LEU A 182 -30.56 -7.99 -29.30
N LEU A 183 -31.17 -8.32 -30.45
CA LEU A 183 -30.44 -8.57 -31.70
C LEU A 183 -29.72 -7.31 -32.21
N ALA A 184 -30.33 -6.13 -32.08
CA ALA A 184 -29.68 -4.86 -32.41
C ALA A 184 -28.46 -4.60 -31.51
N HIS A 185 -28.57 -4.86 -30.20
CA HIS A 185 -27.44 -4.77 -29.27
C HIS A 185 -26.32 -5.75 -29.61
N LEU A 186 -26.64 -6.98 -29.99
CA LEU A 186 -25.66 -7.99 -30.39
C LEU A 186 -24.86 -7.56 -31.64
N LYS A 187 -25.46 -6.79 -32.55
CA LYS A 187 -24.77 -6.21 -33.73
C LYS A 187 -23.95 -4.95 -33.39
N ASN A 188 -24.49 -4.08 -32.52
CA ASN A 188 -23.93 -2.74 -32.31
C ASN A 188 -22.87 -2.65 -31.21
N ILE A 189 -22.90 -3.54 -30.21
CA ILE A 189 -21.93 -3.52 -29.10
C ILE A 189 -20.52 -3.97 -29.53
N PRO A 190 -20.33 -5.06 -30.30
CA PRO A 190 -19.00 -5.52 -30.71
C PRO A 190 -18.12 -4.47 -31.42
N PRO A 191 -18.62 -3.67 -32.40
CA PRO A 191 -17.79 -2.63 -33.01
C PRO A 191 -17.41 -1.51 -32.04
N ASN A 192 -18.23 -1.22 -31.02
CA ASN A 192 -17.89 -0.26 -29.97
C ASN A 192 -16.78 -0.79 -29.05
N ILE A 193 -16.84 -2.08 -28.68
CA ILE A 193 -15.78 -2.76 -27.93
C ILE A 193 -14.46 -2.70 -28.70
N SER A 194 -14.49 -3.00 -30.01
CA SER A 194 -13.30 -2.95 -30.87
C SER A 194 -12.69 -1.53 -30.94
N LYS A 195 -13.53 -0.50 -31.12
CA LYS A 195 -13.09 0.90 -31.11
C LYS A 195 -12.47 1.30 -29.76
N ASP A 196 -13.08 0.89 -28.66
CA ASP A 196 -12.59 1.20 -27.32
C ASP A 196 -11.29 0.47 -27.01
N LYS A 197 -11.14 -0.79 -27.44
CA LYS A 197 -9.88 -1.54 -27.34
C LYS A 197 -8.74 -0.80 -28.05
N LYS A 198 -8.95 -0.38 -29.30
CA LYS A 198 -7.94 0.39 -30.05
C LYS A 198 -7.58 1.71 -29.38
N LYS A 199 -8.54 2.36 -28.72
CA LYS A 199 -8.28 3.59 -27.94
C LYS A 199 -7.47 3.29 -26.67
N LEU A 200 -7.71 2.17 -25.99
CA LEU A 200 -6.93 1.76 -24.82
C LEU A 200 -5.47 1.46 -25.16
N GLU A 201 -5.20 0.91 -26.34
CA GLU A 201 -3.85 0.63 -26.82
C GLU A 201 -3.06 1.91 -27.17
N THR A 202 -3.76 2.99 -27.53
CA THR A 202 -3.14 4.25 -28.02
C THR A 202 -3.11 5.37 -27.00
N LEU A 203 -3.97 5.34 -25.98
CA LEU A 203 -4.02 6.37 -24.95
C LEU A 203 -2.93 6.16 -23.90
N ALA A 204 -2.27 7.27 -23.55
CA ALA A 204 -1.40 7.35 -22.38
C ALA A 204 -2.20 7.10 -21.09
N ASP A 205 -1.52 6.58 -20.07
CA ASP A 205 -2.14 6.31 -18.78
C ASP A 205 -2.63 7.61 -18.12
N GLY A 206 -3.88 7.58 -17.65
CA GLY A 206 -4.53 8.75 -17.07
C GLY A 206 -6.06 8.68 -17.13
N HIS A 207 -6.69 9.79 -16.75
CA HIS A 207 -8.15 9.88 -16.61
C HIS A 207 -8.91 9.52 -17.91
N GLN A 208 -8.37 9.90 -19.08
CA GLN A 208 -9.00 9.58 -20.36
C GLN A 208 -8.99 8.07 -20.64
N LYS A 209 -7.87 7.39 -20.38
CA LYS A 209 -7.76 5.93 -20.55
C LYS A 209 -8.66 5.19 -19.58
N ALA A 210 -8.76 5.63 -18.32
CA ALA A 210 -9.67 5.06 -17.33
C ALA A 210 -11.15 5.17 -17.75
N LYS A 211 -11.56 6.32 -18.30
CA LYS A 211 -12.93 6.50 -18.82
C LYS A 211 -13.24 5.57 -19.99
N VAL A 212 -12.28 5.39 -20.91
CA VAL A 212 -12.44 4.44 -22.02
C VAL A 212 -12.48 3.00 -21.50
N LEU A 213 -11.69 2.67 -20.47
CA LEU A 213 -11.65 1.34 -19.87
C LEU A 213 -12.98 0.97 -19.19
N SER A 214 -13.55 1.89 -18.41
CA SER A 214 -14.89 1.71 -17.81
C SER A 214 -15.96 1.48 -18.89
N ARG A 215 -15.96 2.29 -19.97
CA ARG A 215 -16.90 2.09 -21.09
C ARG A 215 -16.70 0.74 -21.77
N TYR A 216 -15.44 0.35 -22.01
CA TYR A 216 -15.09 -0.93 -22.61
C TYR A 216 -15.62 -2.10 -21.77
N GLN A 217 -15.35 -2.10 -20.46
CA GLN A 217 -15.80 -3.14 -19.52
C GLN A 217 -17.33 -3.19 -19.42
N LEU A 218 -18.01 -2.04 -19.33
CA LEU A 218 -19.48 -1.99 -19.32
C LEU A 218 -20.08 -2.57 -20.61
N ASN A 219 -19.49 -2.28 -21.77
CA ASN A 219 -19.93 -2.84 -23.04
C ASN A 219 -19.69 -4.36 -23.11
N GLN A 220 -18.60 -4.87 -22.55
CA GLN A 220 -18.36 -6.32 -22.44
C GLN A 220 -19.44 -6.99 -21.58
N ILE A 221 -19.69 -6.44 -20.38
CA ILE A 221 -20.75 -6.94 -19.49
C ILE A 221 -22.11 -6.91 -20.21
N LYS A 222 -22.46 -5.79 -20.84
CA LYS A 222 -23.73 -5.65 -21.58
C LYS A 222 -23.86 -6.69 -22.70
N LEU A 223 -22.78 -6.96 -23.45
CA LEU A 223 -22.78 -7.96 -24.52
C LEU A 223 -22.99 -9.38 -23.98
N ASP A 224 -22.29 -9.75 -22.91
CA ASP A 224 -22.41 -11.08 -22.31
C ASP A 224 -23.81 -11.34 -21.75
N LEU A 225 -24.41 -10.32 -21.12
CA LEU A 225 -25.78 -10.41 -20.62
C LEU A 225 -26.82 -10.53 -21.74
N VAL A 226 -26.64 -9.79 -22.84
CA VAL A 226 -27.49 -9.92 -24.04
C VAL A 226 -27.37 -11.33 -24.65
N LYS A 227 -26.16 -11.89 -24.75
CA LYS A 227 -25.94 -13.26 -25.25
C LYS A 227 -26.64 -14.30 -24.38
N LYS A 228 -26.43 -14.24 -23.06
CA LYS A 228 -27.11 -15.13 -22.09
C LYS A 228 -28.63 -15.06 -22.21
N ARG A 229 -29.19 -13.85 -22.36
CA ARG A 229 -30.64 -13.68 -22.52
C ARG A 229 -31.15 -14.31 -23.82
N LEU A 230 -30.41 -14.16 -24.92
CA LEU A 230 -30.75 -14.77 -26.21
C LEU A 230 -30.61 -16.29 -26.19
N GLU A 231 -29.62 -16.85 -25.49
CA GLU A 231 -29.49 -18.29 -25.27
C GLU A 231 -30.70 -18.86 -24.55
N VAL A 232 -31.17 -18.19 -23.49
CA VAL A 232 -32.39 -18.57 -22.74
C VAL A 232 -33.67 -18.46 -23.58
N LEU A 233 -33.72 -17.55 -24.56
CA LEU A 233 -34.89 -17.41 -25.45
C LEU A 233 -34.88 -18.41 -26.61
N ASN A 234 -33.72 -18.98 -26.95
CA ASN A 234 -33.54 -19.92 -28.05
C ASN A 234 -33.47 -21.40 -27.62
N GLY A 235 -33.37 -21.67 -26.31
CA GLY A 235 -33.41 -23.00 -25.70
C GLY A 235 -34.78 -23.31 -25.12
#